data_AF-A0A383ELL3-F1
#
_entry.id   AF-A0A383ELL3-F1
#
_cell.length_a   1.000
_cell.length_b   1.000
_cell.length_c   1.000
_cell.angle_alpha   90.00
_cell.angle_beta   90.00
_cell.angle_gamma   90.00
#
_symmetry.space_group_name_H-M   'P 1'
#
loop_
_entity.id
_entity.type
_entity.pdbx_description
1 polymer ?
#
loop_
_entity_poly.entity_id
_entity_poly.type
_entity_poly.pdbx_seq_one_letter_code
_entity_poly.pdbx_strand_id
1 'polypeptide(L)'
;HFAAALATTIFEESGRIQRQLKTNRVSKKRKFIEERMTEVFFELEESETVLRQFRENNRNIKSPTLQSRIMEMGREVDLQSNIYLTLKTQYEKAKIEEVEKADMVQLIDGPTIPVKMTWPRRSISLILSIFFSIFFSIFYVYLREYFLASGSREIITGQRAKNEFKKNIVRLIPGRR
;
A
#
# COMPACT_ATOMS: atom_id res chain seq x y z
N HIS A 1 17.79 10.59 15.95
CA HIS A 1 18.33 9.29 16.40
C HIS A 1 17.26 8.20 16.45
N PHE A 2 16.18 8.33 17.24
CA PHE A 2 15.12 7.31 17.33
C PHE A 2 14.48 6.94 15.98
N ALA A 3 14.09 7.93 15.16
CA ALA A 3 13.46 7.65 13.86
C ALA A 3 14.38 6.89 12.88
N ALA A 4 15.69 7.15 12.92
CA ALA A 4 16.66 6.43 12.10
C ALA A 4 16.84 4.99 12.59
N ALA A 5 16.97 4.79 13.91
CA ALA A 5 17.07 3.46 14.51
C ALA A 5 15.81 2.61 14.24
N LEU A 6 14.62 3.21 14.34
CA LEU A 6 13.36 2.54 14.02
C LEU A 6 13.30 2.14 12.53
N ALA A 7 13.70 3.05 11.63
CA ALA A 7 13.73 2.78 10.20
C ALA A 7 14.71 1.66 9.84
N THR A 8 15.90 1.63 10.45
CA THR A 8 16.88 0.55 10.25
C THR A 8 16.35 -0.77 10.75
N THR A 9 15.76 -0.83 11.96
CA THR A 9 15.19 -2.07 12.50
C THR A 9 14.05 -2.62 11.66
N ILE A 10 13.16 -1.75 11.16
CA ILE A 10 12.04 -2.18 10.31
C ILE A 10 12.56 -2.68 8.96
N PHE A 11 13.57 -2.03 8.38
CA PHE A 11 14.15 -2.45 7.11
C PHE A 11 14.86 -3.80 7.23
N GLU A 12 15.58 -4.02 8.33
CA GLU A 12 16.22 -5.32 8.63
C GLU A 12 15.19 -6.44 8.81
N GLU A 13 14.15 -6.21 9.62
CA GLU A 13 13.10 -7.21 9.84
C GLU A 13 12.28 -7.49 8.57
N SER A 14 11.92 -6.44 7.82
CA SER A 14 11.26 -6.57 6.52
C SER A 14 12.13 -7.35 5.53
N GLY A 15 13.42 -7.03 5.46
CA GLY A 15 14.39 -7.76 4.66
C GLY A 15 14.50 -9.22 5.08
N ARG A 16 14.55 -9.51 6.38
CA ARG A 16 14.60 -10.87 6.93
C ARG A 16 13.35 -11.68 6.55
N ILE A 17 12.16 -11.12 6.74
CA ILE A 17 10.90 -11.76 6.38
C ILE A 17 10.84 -11.98 4.86
N GLN A 18 11.23 -11.00 4.06
CA GLN A 18 11.20 -11.12 2.60
C GLN A 18 12.16 -12.22 2.10
N ARG A 19 13.36 -12.35 2.70
CA ARG A 19 14.28 -13.46 2.43
C ARG A 19 13.62 -14.80 2.77
N GLN A 20 13.13 -14.96 3.99
CA GLN A 20 12.50 -16.21 4.44
C GLN A 20 11.29 -16.59 3.58
N LEU A 21 10.42 -15.63 3.26
CA LEU A 21 9.25 -15.87 2.41
C LEU A 21 9.67 -16.25 0.99
N LYS A 22 10.68 -15.59 0.41
CA LYS A 22 11.16 -15.91 -0.93
C LYS A 22 11.80 -17.31 -0.98
N THR A 23 12.67 -17.66 -0.04
CA THR A 23 13.27 -19.00 0.06
C THR A 23 12.20 -20.08 0.22
N ASN A 24 11.25 -19.88 1.14
CA ASN A 24 10.15 -20.83 1.35
C ASN A 24 9.28 -20.99 0.10
N ARG A 25 8.97 -19.90 -0.63
CA ARG A 25 8.17 -19.96 -1.85
C ARG A 25 8.89 -20.73 -2.97
N VAL A 26 10.18 -20.48 -3.17
CA VAL A 26 10.98 -21.17 -4.20
C VAL A 26 11.10 -22.66 -3.88
N SER A 27 11.42 -23.01 -2.63
CA SER A 27 11.53 -24.40 -2.20
C SER A 27 10.21 -25.18 -2.32
N LYS A 28 9.08 -24.55 -1.93
CA LYS A 28 7.74 -25.11 -2.14
C LYS A 28 7.41 -25.33 -3.61
N LYS A 29 7.76 -24.38 -4.48
CA LYS A 29 7.57 -24.51 -5.93
C LYS A 29 8.39 -25.67 -6.50
N ARG A 30 9.66 -25.82 -6.12
CA ARG A 30 10.51 -26.94 -6.54
C ARG A 30 9.88 -28.27 -6.13
N LYS A 31 9.47 -28.39 -4.86
CA LYS A 31 8.86 -29.62 -4.34
C LYS A 31 7.55 -29.98 -5.07
N PHE A 32 6.69 -29.00 -5.33
CA PHE A 32 5.46 -29.21 -6.09
C PHE A 32 5.75 -29.73 -7.52
N ILE A 33 6.74 -29.15 -8.21
CA ILE A 33 7.14 -29.59 -9.55
C ILE A 33 7.72 -31.01 -9.50
N GLU A 34 8.53 -31.32 -8.48
CA GLU A 34 9.11 -32.64 -8.25
C GLU A 34 8.02 -33.70 -8.08
N GLU A 35 7.04 -33.46 -7.22
CA GLU A 35 5.89 -34.36 -7.01
C GLU A 35 5.10 -34.59 -8.31
N ARG A 36 4.77 -33.53 -9.06
CA ARG A 36 4.05 -33.65 -10.33
C ARG A 36 4.88 -34.34 -11.42
N MET A 37 6.19 -34.12 -11.44
CA MET A 37 7.09 -34.78 -12.39
C MET A 37 7.14 -36.29 -12.15
N THR A 38 7.13 -36.73 -10.89
CA THR A 38 7.03 -38.16 -10.54
C THR A 38 5.69 -38.75 -10.97
N GLU A 39 4.58 -38.04 -10.74
CA GLU A 39 3.26 -38.48 -11.18
C GLU A 39 3.17 -38.64 -12.70
N VAL A 40 3.59 -37.63 -13.47
CA VAL A 40 3.60 -37.65 -14.93
C VAL A 40 4.56 -38.71 -15.47
N PHE A 41 5.67 -38.98 -14.77
CA PHE A 41 6.57 -40.07 -15.16
C PHE A 41 5.87 -41.43 -15.09
N PHE A 42 5.09 -41.70 -14.05
CA PHE A 42 4.31 -42.94 -13.95
C PHE A 42 3.19 -42.99 -15.01
N GLU A 43 2.48 -41.89 -15.25
CA GLU A 43 1.47 -41.80 -16.33
C GLU A 43 2.09 -42.08 -17.71
N LEU A 44 3.29 -41.54 -17.97
CA LEU A 44 4.06 -41.80 -19.19
C LEU A 44 4.42 -43.28 -19.31
N GLU A 45 5.01 -43.88 -18.27
CA GLU A 45 5.39 -45.30 -18.26
C GLU A 45 4.19 -46.23 -18.49
N GLU A 46 3.05 -45.90 -17.88
CA GLU A 46 1.79 -46.61 -18.12
C GLU A 46 1.36 -46.49 -19.58
N SER A 47 1.31 -45.27 -20.14
CA SER A 47 0.90 -45.04 -21.53
C SER A 47 1.80 -45.76 -22.54
N GLU A 48 3.12 -45.76 -22.30
CA GLU A 48 4.10 -46.47 -23.12
C GLU A 48 3.90 -47.98 -23.03
N THR A 49 3.62 -48.50 -21.84
CA THR A 49 3.38 -49.92 -21.63
C THR A 49 2.10 -50.38 -22.31
N VAL A 50 1.02 -49.60 -22.23
CA VAL A 50 -0.24 -49.90 -22.92
C VAL A 50 -0.02 -49.89 -24.45
N LEU A 51 0.71 -48.92 -24.99
CA LEU A 51 1.07 -48.89 -26.42
C LEU A 51 1.93 -50.09 -26.82
N ARG A 52 2.92 -50.45 -26.01
CA ARG A 52 3.78 -51.62 -26.23
C ARG A 52 2.97 -52.90 -26.29
N GLN A 53 2.13 -53.15 -25.28
CA GLN A 53 1.25 -54.32 -25.22
C GLN A 53 0.28 -54.36 -26.40
N PHE A 54 -0.29 -53.22 -26.80
CA PHE A 54 -1.18 -53.16 -27.94
C PHE A 54 -0.47 -53.55 -29.24
N ARG A 55 0.76 -53.08 -29.46
CA ARG A 55 1.59 -53.45 -30.62
C ARG A 55 2.00 -54.92 -30.59
N GLU A 56 2.36 -55.44 -29.41
CA GLU A 56 2.76 -56.83 -29.22
C GLU A 56 1.62 -57.82 -29.44
N ASN A 57 0.39 -57.46 -29.04
CA ASN A 57 -0.81 -58.25 -29.26
C ASN A 57 -1.28 -58.18 -30.72
N ASN A 58 -1.03 -57.05 -31.40
CA ASN A 58 -1.44 -56.82 -32.79
C ASN A 58 -0.23 -56.76 -33.72
N ARG A 59 0.56 -57.84 -33.83
CA ARG A 59 1.82 -57.81 -34.61
C ARG A 59 1.62 -57.63 -36.12
N ASN A 60 0.46 -58.05 -36.65
CA ASN A 60 0.16 -58.02 -38.08
C ASN A 60 -0.89 -56.94 -38.40
N ILE A 61 -0.54 -55.67 -38.16
CA ILE A 61 -1.43 -54.53 -38.40
C ILE A 61 -1.53 -54.25 -39.91
N LYS A 62 -2.63 -54.68 -40.51
CA LYS A 62 -2.99 -54.32 -41.89
C LYS A 62 -4.30 -53.52 -41.99
N SER A 63 -5.07 -53.47 -40.90
CA SER A 63 -6.32 -52.71 -40.87
C SER A 63 -6.05 -51.22 -40.63
N PRO A 64 -6.64 -50.31 -41.43
CA PRO A 64 -6.60 -48.87 -41.19
C PRO A 64 -7.09 -48.47 -39.78
N THR A 65 -8.07 -49.19 -39.22
CA THR A 65 -8.61 -48.90 -37.89
C THR A 65 -7.58 -49.13 -36.77
N LEU A 66 -6.79 -50.21 -36.87
CA LEU A 66 -5.73 -50.50 -35.92
C LEU A 66 -4.57 -49.50 -36.04
N GLN A 67 -4.26 -49.06 -37.25
CA GLN A 67 -3.25 -48.01 -37.47
C GLN A 67 -3.66 -46.68 -36.84
N SER A 68 -4.91 -46.26 -37.02
CA SER A 68 -5.45 -45.07 -36.36
C SER A 68 -5.37 -45.17 -34.84
N ARG A 69 -5.69 -46.33 -34.26
CA ARG A 69 -5.60 -46.52 -32.82
C ARG A 69 -4.17 -46.41 -32.29
N ILE A 70 -3.19 -46.94 -33.01
CA ILE A 70 -1.77 -46.80 -32.64
C ILE A 70 -1.32 -45.35 -32.72
N MET A 71 -1.79 -44.58 -33.70
CA MET A 71 -1.49 -43.14 -33.79
C MET A 71 -2.13 -42.37 -32.63
N GLU A 72 -3.36 -42.69 -32.24
CA GLU A 72 -3.99 -42.09 -31.05
C GLU A 72 -3.17 -42.33 -29.78
N MET A 73 -2.80 -43.59 -29.53
CA MET A 73 -2.01 -43.96 -28.37
C MET A 73 -0.60 -43.37 -28.41
N GLY A 74 0.00 -43.28 -29.60
CA GLY A 74 1.30 -42.61 -29.80
C GLY A 74 1.24 -41.11 -29.46
N ARG A 75 0.18 -40.41 -29.88
CA ARG A 75 -0.03 -39.01 -29.51
C ARG A 75 -0.18 -38.81 -27.99
N GLU A 76 -0.81 -39.75 -27.30
CA GLU A 76 -0.91 -39.70 -25.84
C GLU A 76 0.47 -39.84 -25.19
N VAL A 77 1.27 -40.82 -25.62
CA VAL A 77 2.67 -40.98 -25.16
C VAL A 77 3.49 -39.72 -25.44
N ASP A 78 3.37 -39.16 -26.65
CA ASP A 78 4.07 -37.94 -27.03
C ASP A 78 3.64 -36.74 -26.17
N LEU A 79 2.35 -36.64 -25.84
CA LEU A 79 1.83 -35.59 -24.97
C LEU A 79 2.43 -35.72 -23.56
N GLN A 80 2.38 -36.91 -22.96
CA GLN A 80 2.95 -37.16 -21.62
C GLN A 80 4.45 -36.91 -21.58
N SER A 81 5.18 -37.32 -22.63
CA SER A 81 6.61 -37.06 -22.79
C SER A 81 6.92 -35.56 -22.84
N ASN A 82 6.15 -34.79 -23.61
CA ASN A 82 6.30 -33.33 -23.68
C ASN A 82 6.00 -32.64 -22.34
N ILE A 83 4.98 -33.10 -21.61
CA ILE A 83 4.65 -32.59 -20.26
C ILE A 83 5.82 -32.89 -19.31
N TYR A 84 6.33 -34.13 -19.31
CA TYR A 84 7.46 -34.53 -18.49
C TYR A 84 8.71 -33.68 -18.78
N LEU A 85 9.07 -33.49 -20.05
CA LEU A 85 10.21 -32.66 -20.46
C LEU A 85 10.05 -31.20 -20.02
N THR A 86 8.84 -30.66 -20.12
CA THR A 86 8.53 -29.31 -19.66
C THR A 86 8.70 -29.19 -18.14
N LEU A 87 8.17 -30.15 -17.37
CA LEU A 87 8.31 -30.18 -15.92
C LEU A 87 9.77 -30.34 -15.50
N LYS A 88 10.53 -31.20 -16.18
CA LYS A 88 11.96 -31.38 -15.94
C LYS A 88 12.75 -30.09 -16.15
N THR A 89 12.45 -29.37 -17.24
CA THR A 89 13.05 -28.06 -17.52
C THR A 89 12.70 -27.04 -16.44
N GLN A 90 11.44 -27.01 -16.00
CA GLN A 90 10.99 -26.12 -14.92
C GLN A 90 11.63 -26.48 -13.58
N TYR A 91 11.86 -27.76 -13.30
CA TYR A 91 12.53 -28.24 -12.10
C TYR A 91 13.99 -27.77 -12.04
N GLU A 92 14.75 -27.96 -13.11
CA GLU A 92 16.15 -27.49 -13.17
C GLU A 92 16.23 -25.96 -13.04
N LYS A 93 15.31 -25.23 -13.69
CA LYS A 93 15.21 -23.77 -13.51
C LYS A 93 14.91 -23.39 -12.06
N ALA A 94 13.95 -24.05 -11.40
CA ALA A 94 13.62 -23.79 -10.01
C ALA A 94 14.78 -24.09 -9.06
N LYS A 95 15.57 -25.14 -9.35
CA LYS A 95 16.78 -25.51 -8.61
C LYS A 95 17.88 -24.44 -8.74
N ILE A 96 18.09 -23.92 -9.94
CA ILE A 96 19.03 -22.80 -10.18
C ILE A 96 18.55 -21.57 -9.40
N GLU A 97 17.27 -21.20 -9.49
CA GLU A 97 16.71 -20.05 -8.77
C GLU A 97 16.83 -20.19 -7.24
N GLU A 98 16.73 -21.41 -6.69
CA GLU A 98 16.89 -21.67 -5.25
C GLU A 98 18.33 -21.40 -4.79
N VAL A 99 19.32 -21.83 -5.59
CA VAL A 99 20.75 -21.62 -5.31
C VAL A 99 21.14 -20.15 -5.50
N GLU A 100 20.74 -19.52 -6.62
CA GLU A 100 21.06 -18.11 -6.91
C GLU A 100 20.49 -17.15 -5.86
N LYS A 101 19.25 -17.37 -5.41
CA LYS A 101 18.59 -16.47 -4.45
C LYS A 101 19.10 -16.66 -3.02
N ALA A 102 19.73 -17.79 -2.70
CA ALA A 102 20.47 -17.95 -1.46
C ALA A 102 21.68 -17.00 -1.43
N ASP A 103 22.27 -16.70 -2.59
CA ASP A 103 23.49 -15.88 -2.72
C ASP A 103 23.20 -14.38 -2.99
N MET A 104 22.06 -14.04 -3.58
CA MET A 104 21.76 -12.70 -4.11
C MET A 104 21.44 -11.62 -3.06
N VAL A 105 21.32 -11.93 -1.77
CA VAL A 105 20.81 -10.94 -0.80
C VAL A 105 21.89 -10.05 -0.20
N GLN A 106 22.62 -9.36 -1.07
CA GLN A 106 23.46 -8.23 -0.68
C GLN A 106 22.60 -6.97 -0.48
N LEU A 107 22.69 -6.37 0.69
CA LEU A 107 22.08 -5.07 1.00
C LEU A 107 22.77 -4.02 0.11
N ILE A 108 22.07 -3.43 -0.86
CA ILE A 108 22.69 -2.47 -1.80
C ILE A 108 22.82 -1.07 -1.18
N ASP A 109 21.89 -0.64 -0.32
CA ASP A 109 22.05 0.61 0.41
C ASP A 109 21.20 0.65 1.69
N GLY A 110 21.78 1.11 2.80
CA GLY A 110 21.10 1.19 4.09
C GLY A 110 20.32 2.51 4.28
N PRO A 111 19.37 2.58 5.23
CA PRO A 111 18.65 3.81 5.53
C PRO A 111 19.61 4.93 5.99
N THR A 112 19.69 6.01 5.23
CA THR A 112 20.54 7.16 5.58
C THR A 112 19.85 8.07 6.60
N ILE A 113 20.64 8.63 7.52
CA ILE A 113 20.13 9.54 8.55
C ILE A 113 19.71 10.86 7.87
N PRO A 114 18.45 11.33 8.05
CA PRO A 114 18.03 12.60 7.46
C PRO A 114 18.80 13.75 8.10
N VAL A 115 19.69 14.38 7.32
CA VAL A 115 20.53 15.51 7.76
C VAL A 115 19.68 16.75 8.07
N LYS A 116 18.45 16.84 7.56
CA LYS A 116 17.55 17.99 7.76
C LYS A 116 16.16 17.54 8.21
N MET A 117 15.62 18.24 9.21
CA MET A 117 14.28 18.03 9.76
C MET A 117 13.24 18.45 8.70
N THR A 118 12.32 17.54 8.36
CA THR A 118 11.35 17.73 7.27
C THR A 118 10.18 18.62 7.66
N TRP A 119 9.80 18.65 8.95
CA TRP A 119 8.70 19.47 9.48
C TRP A 119 8.82 19.70 11.01
N PRO A 120 8.35 20.84 11.56
CA PRO A 120 7.98 22.09 10.89
C PRO A 120 9.22 22.91 10.54
N ARG A 121 9.19 23.57 9.37
CA ARG A 121 10.28 24.49 8.97
C ARG A 121 10.23 25.70 9.90
N ARG A 122 11.34 25.98 10.59
CA ARG A 122 11.45 27.10 11.56
C ARG A 122 11.00 28.45 10.96
N SER A 123 11.19 28.65 9.66
CA SER A 123 10.72 29.84 8.93
C SER A 123 9.19 29.97 8.87
N ILE A 124 8.46 28.87 8.66
CA ILE A 124 7.00 28.87 8.61
C ILE A 124 6.44 29.24 9.98
N SER A 125 6.98 28.67 11.06
CA SER A 125 6.58 29.00 12.42
C SER A 125 6.80 30.48 12.75
N LEU A 126 7.91 31.07 12.30
CA LEU A 126 8.22 32.49 12.51
C LEU A 126 7.23 33.40 11.77
N ILE A 127 6.97 33.12 10.49
CA ILE A 127 6.03 33.90 9.66
C ILE A 127 4.62 33.83 10.25
N LEU A 128 4.18 32.65 10.68
CA LEU A 128 2.85 32.44 11.24
C LEU A 128 2.69 33.19 12.58
N SER A 129 3.72 33.19 13.43
CA SER A 129 3.71 33.92 14.70
C SER A 129 3.58 35.43 14.48
N ILE A 130 4.30 35.99 13.52
CA ILE A 130 4.23 37.43 13.20
C ILE A 130 2.85 37.78 12.65
N PHE A 131 2.33 36.96 11.73
CA PHE A 131 0.99 37.14 11.15
C PHE A 131 -0.10 37.16 12.23
N PHE A 132 -0.12 36.16 13.12
CA PHE A 132 -1.11 36.11 14.19
C PHE A 132 -0.95 37.25 15.19
N SER A 133 0.28 37.68 15.51
CA SER A 133 0.51 38.83 16.39
C SER A 133 -0.12 40.12 15.85
N ILE A 134 0.06 40.40 14.55
CA ILE A 134 -0.52 41.59 13.91
C ILE A 134 -2.04 41.46 13.85
N PHE A 135 -2.53 40.30 13.45
CA PHE A 135 -3.97 40.02 13.37
C PHE A 135 -4.66 40.24 14.72
N PHE A 136 -4.13 39.65 15.80
CA PHE A 136 -4.69 39.82 17.15
C PHE A 136 -4.57 41.25 17.67
N SER A 137 -3.50 41.98 17.33
CA SER A 137 -3.36 43.39 17.71
C SER A 137 -4.46 44.27 17.10
N ILE A 138 -4.71 44.13 15.79
CA ILE A 138 -5.76 44.89 15.10
C ILE A 138 -7.13 44.48 15.66
N PHE A 139 -7.37 43.18 15.79
CA PHE A 139 -8.61 42.64 16.33
C PHE A 139 -8.91 43.16 17.75
N TYR A 140 -7.89 43.25 18.60
CA TYR A 140 -8.02 43.81 19.95
C TYR A 140 -8.43 45.29 19.96
N VAL A 141 -7.86 46.11 19.06
CA VAL A 141 -8.24 47.53 18.93
C VAL A 141 -9.71 47.68 18.51
N TYR A 142 -10.17 46.88 17.55
CA TYR A 142 -11.59 46.90 17.13
C TYR A 142 -12.54 46.45 18.24
N LEU A 143 -12.19 45.40 19.00
CA LEU A 143 -13.00 44.97 20.15
C LEU A 143 -13.08 46.07 21.21
N ARG A 144 -11.95 46.71 21.53
CA ARG A 144 -11.91 47.82 22.50
C ARG A 144 -12.79 48.99 22.03
N GLU A 145 -12.70 49.36 20.76
CA GLU A 145 -13.50 50.45 20.19
C GLU A 145 -14.99 50.11 20.20
N TYR A 146 -15.37 48.88 19.85
CA TYR A 146 -16.77 48.43 19.91
C TYR A 146 -17.34 48.51 21.34
N PHE A 147 -16.57 48.06 22.35
CA PHE A 147 -17.00 48.13 23.75
C PHE A 147 -17.06 49.59 24.29
N LEU A 148 -16.15 50.47 23.88
CA LEU A 148 -16.16 51.88 24.31
C LEU A 148 -17.23 52.72 23.57
N ALA A 149 -17.43 52.46 22.28
CA ALA A 149 -18.42 53.16 21.46
C ALA A 149 -19.85 52.77 21.83
N SER A 150 -20.09 51.52 22.24
CA SER A 150 -21.41 51.09 22.77
C SER A 150 -21.72 51.77 24.10
N GLY A 151 -20.76 51.83 25.03
CA GLY A 151 -20.95 52.55 26.31
C GLY A 151 -21.14 54.06 26.17
N SER A 152 -20.46 54.69 25.21
CA SER A 152 -20.60 56.14 24.96
C SER A 152 -21.94 56.50 24.32
N ARG A 153 -22.43 55.69 23.37
CA ARG A 153 -23.72 55.93 22.70
C ARG A 153 -24.90 55.83 23.65
N GLU A 154 -24.88 54.90 24.60
CA GLU A 154 -25.96 54.70 25.58
C GLU A 154 -26.06 55.86 26.59
N ILE A 155 -24.92 56.43 27.02
CA ILE A 155 -24.89 57.56 27.96
C ILE A 155 -25.42 58.84 27.29
N ILE A 156 -25.06 59.12 26.03
CA ILE A 156 -25.45 60.37 25.35
C ILE A 156 -26.96 60.40 25.02
N THR A 157 -27.54 59.28 24.56
CA THR A 157 -29.00 59.18 24.34
C THR A 157 -29.79 59.25 25.66
N GLY A 158 -29.30 58.62 26.73
CA GLY A 158 -29.91 58.69 28.06
C GLY A 158 -29.94 60.11 28.64
N GLN A 159 -28.86 60.88 28.49
CA GLN A 159 -28.80 62.29 28.94
C GLN A 159 -29.75 63.19 28.12
N ARG A 160 -29.83 62.96 26.80
CA ARG A 160 -30.70 63.71 25.90
C ARG A 160 -32.18 63.44 26.18
N ALA A 161 -32.55 62.19 26.44
CA ALA A 161 -33.89 61.80 26.86
C ALA A 161 -34.31 62.46 28.18
N LYS A 162 -33.42 62.49 29.19
CA LYS A 162 -33.67 63.19 30.47
C LYS A 162 -33.90 64.69 30.29
N ASN A 163 -33.11 65.35 29.43
CA ASN A 163 -33.25 66.79 29.20
C ASN A 163 -34.55 67.13 28.44
N GLU A 164 -34.93 66.33 27.44
CA GLU A 164 -36.22 66.48 26.76
C GLU A 164 -37.40 66.22 27.72
N PHE A 165 -37.30 65.21 28.59
CA PHE A 165 -38.31 64.94 29.61
C PHE A 165 -38.47 66.08 30.60
N LYS A 166 -37.35 66.64 31.10
CA LYS A 166 -37.35 67.82 31.98
C LYS A 166 -37.97 69.03 31.28
N LYS A 167 -37.66 69.26 30.01
CA LYS A 167 -38.22 70.36 29.21
C LYS A 167 -39.73 70.21 28.98
N ASN A 168 -40.21 68.98 28.75
CA ASN A 168 -41.64 68.71 28.63
C ASN A 168 -42.38 68.87 29.97
N ILE A 169 -41.81 68.40 31.09
CA ILE A 169 -42.40 68.63 32.42
C ILE A 169 -42.51 70.13 32.73
N VAL A 170 -41.45 70.90 32.47
CA VAL A 170 -41.47 72.35 32.70
C VAL A 170 -42.53 73.04 31.83
N ARG A 171 -42.78 72.57 30.60
CA ARG A 171 -43.86 73.07 29.74
C ARG A 171 -45.27 72.68 30.20
N LEU A 172 -45.41 71.60 30.97
CA LEU A 172 -46.68 71.10 31.51
C LEU A 172 -47.06 71.75 32.85
N ILE A 173 -46.16 72.48 33.50
CA ILE A 173 -46.44 73.19 34.76
C ILE A 173 -46.86 74.63 34.43
N PRO A 174 -48.15 75.00 34.59
CA PRO A 174 -48.58 76.37 34.40
C PRO A 174 -47.96 77.28 35.47
N GLY A 175 -47.40 78.41 35.03
CA GLY A 175 -46.72 79.38 35.89
C GLY A 175 -47.61 79.87 37.04
N ARG A 176 -47.08 79.77 38.26
CA ARG A 176 -47.46 80.65 39.37
C ARG A 176 -46.66 81.95 39.22
N ARG A 177 -47.38 83.01 38.85
CA ARG A 177 -47.08 84.46 38.96
C ARG A 177 -45.70 84.92 38.48
#